data_AF-A0A352XXT6-F1
#
_entry.id   AF-A0A352XXT6-F1
#
_cell.length_a   1.000
_cell.length_b   1.000
_cell.length_c   1.000
_cell.angle_alpha   90.00
_cell.angle_beta   90.00
_cell.angle_gamma   90.00
#
_symmetry.space_group_name_H-M   'P 1'
#
loop_
_entity.id
_entity.type
_entity.pdbx_description
1 polymer ?
#
loop_
_entity_poly.entity_id
_entity_poly.type
_entity_poly.pdbx_seq_one_letter_code
_entity_poly.pdbx_strand_id
1 'polypeptide(L)'
;FAQGYVHAQDRLWQMEFNRRIGSGRLAEIFGDIAIETDRFCRRLGMHRAAAAEAKRLPDHSRRVLEAYARGVNTYIERNSNNLPSEFTLLRFKPGPWQVADSIQWAKMMGWNLGGNWETEIIRARIVARLGAKRA
;
A
#
# COMPACT_ATOMS: atom_id res chain seq x y z
N PHE A 1 -6.69 13.04 13.26
CA PHE A 1 -6.68 14.19 12.33
C PHE A 1 -5.28 14.73 12.15
N ALA A 2 -4.71 15.45 13.13
CA ALA A 2 -3.42 16.14 13.00
C ALA A 2 -2.31 15.23 12.45
N GLN A 3 -2.19 14.00 12.94
CA GLN A 3 -1.21 13.03 12.44
C GLN A 3 -1.32 12.76 10.93
N GLY A 4 -2.54 12.60 10.39
CA GLY A 4 -2.75 12.40 8.96
C GLY A 4 -2.38 13.63 8.15
N TYR A 5 -2.68 14.82 8.68
CA TYR A 5 -2.30 16.09 8.04
C TYR A 5 -0.79 16.26 7.96
N VAL A 6 -0.07 16.04 9.07
CA VAL A 6 1.40 16.17 9.13
C VAL A 6 2.09 15.09 8.28
N HIS A 7 1.60 13.84 8.32
CA HIS A 7 2.12 12.80 7.42
C HIS A 7 1.95 13.17 5.95
N ALA A 8 0.81 13.74 5.55
CA ALA A 8 0.63 14.22 4.19
C ALA A 8 1.59 15.39 3.89
N GLN A 9 1.74 16.34 4.81
CA GLN A 9 2.70 17.43 4.67
C GLN A 9 4.11 16.96 4.37
N ASP A 10 4.59 15.95 5.11
CA ASP A 10 6.00 15.56 5.03
C ASP A 10 6.24 14.41 4.04
N ARG A 11 5.23 13.55 3.77
CA ARG A 11 5.41 12.23 3.13
C ARG A 11 4.34 11.88 2.10
N LEU A 12 3.58 12.84 1.56
CA LEU A 12 2.47 12.53 0.64
C LEU A 12 2.87 11.65 -0.55
N TRP A 13 4.02 11.90 -1.17
CA TRP A 13 4.52 11.06 -2.27
C TRP A 13 4.78 9.62 -1.81
N GLN A 14 5.48 9.43 -0.69
CA GLN A 14 5.75 8.11 -0.12
C GLN A 14 4.44 7.36 0.19
N MET A 15 3.46 8.06 0.76
CA MET A 15 2.13 7.50 1.05
C MET A 15 1.42 7.06 -0.23
N GLU A 16 1.44 7.88 -1.27
CA GLU A 16 0.83 7.57 -2.56
C GLU A 16 1.48 6.37 -3.24
N PHE A 17 2.81 6.35 -3.26
CA PHE A 17 3.59 5.26 -3.83
C PHE A 17 3.25 3.92 -3.14
N ASN A 18 3.23 3.91 -1.81
CA ASN A 18 2.85 2.73 -1.02
C ASN A 18 1.38 2.31 -1.23
N ARG A 19 0.47 3.27 -1.36
CA ARG A 19 -0.94 3.01 -1.70
C ARG A 19 -1.06 2.31 -3.05
N ARG A 20 -0.28 2.74 -4.05
CA ARG A 20 -0.26 2.15 -5.40
C ARG A 20 0.35 0.76 -5.43
N ILE A 21 1.43 0.51 -4.68
CA ILE A 21 1.99 -0.84 -4.52
C ILE A 21 0.92 -1.79 -3.96
N GLY A 22 0.35 -1.47 -2.78
CA GLY A 22 -0.58 -2.39 -2.13
C GLY A 22 -1.90 -2.60 -2.89
N SER A 23 -2.26 -1.70 -3.80
CA SER A 23 -3.43 -1.83 -4.69
C SER A 23 -3.11 -2.40 -6.07
N GLY A 24 -1.83 -2.59 -6.40
CA GLY A 24 -1.37 -2.99 -7.73
C GLY A 24 -1.84 -2.01 -8.80
N ARG A 25 -1.47 -0.74 -8.62
CA ARG A 25 -1.77 0.40 -9.51
C ARG A 25 -0.53 1.26 -9.78
N LEU A 26 0.65 0.68 -9.67
CA LEU A 26 1.93 1.33 -9.88
C LEU A 26 2.20 1.55 -11.38
N ALA A 27 1.71 0.65 -12.24
CA ALA A 27 1.80 0.78 -13.70
C ALA A 27 1.04 1.98 -14.27
N GLU A 28 0.07 2.54 -13.53
CA GLU A 28 -0.60 3.78 -13.93
C GLU A 28 0.34 4.99 -14.00
N ILE A 29 1.47 4.95 -13.28
CA ILE A 29 2.44 6.06 -13.23
C ILE A 29 3.84 5.67 -13.74
N PHE A 30 4.19 4.38 -13.72
CA PHE A 30 5.48 3.88 -14.22
C PHE A 30 5.38 3.03 -15.49
N GLY A 31 4.18 2.75 -15.99
CA GLY A 31 3.98 1.95 -17.20
C GLY A 31 4.46 0.50 -17.04
N ASP A 32 5.00 -0.06 -18.13
CA ASP A 32 5.23 -1.49 -18.28
C ASP A 32 6.19 -2.08 -17.24
N ILE A 33 7.15 -1.30 -16.74
CA ILE A 33 8.12 -1.76 -15.73
C ILE A 33 7.44 -2.20 -14.42
N ALA A 34 6.23 -1.73 -14.15
CA ALA A 34 5.50 -2.02 -12.92
C ALA A 34 4.39 -3.08 -13.07
N ILE A 35 4.15 -3.60 -14.28
CA ILE A 35 3.03 -4.53 -14.54
C ILE A 35 3.16 -5.82 -13.72
N GLU A 36 4.35 -6.42 -13.66
CA GLU A 36 4.52 -7.68 -12.92
C GLU A 36 4.39 -7.47 -11.41
N THR A 37 4.86 -6.33 -10.88
CA THR A 37 4.63 -5.92 -9.49
C THR A 37 3.14 -5.76 -9.21
N ASP A 38 2.41 -5.06 -10.08
CA ASP A 38 0.96 -4.86 -9.93
C ASP A 38 0.19 -6.18 -9.94
N ARG A 39 0.55 -7.09 -10.86
CA ARG A 39 -0.03 -8.45 -10.92
C ARG A 39 0.22 -9.21 -9.63
N PHE A 40 1.46 -9.18 -9.12
CA PHE A 40 1.81 -9.85 -7.88
C PHE A 40 1.03 -9.29 -6.68
N CYS A 41 1.01 -7.97 -6.49
CA CYS A 41 0.29 -7.32 -5.40
C CYS A 41 -1.23 -7.57 -5.48
N ARG A 42 -1.81 -7.60 -6.68
CA ARG A 42 -3.23 -7.98 -6.86
C ARG A 42 -3.52 -9.44 -6.54
N ARG A 43 -2.59 -10.37 -6.82
CA ARG A 43 -2.72 -11.79 -6.42
C ARG A 43 -2.69 -11.94 -4.90
N LEU A 44 -1.80 -11.22 -4.21
CA LEU A 44 -1.80 -11.16 -2.74
C LEU A 44 -3.11 -10.59 -2.19
N GLY A 45 -3.70 -9.61 -2.89
CA GLY A 45 -5.04 -9.12 -2.61
C GLY A 45 -5.14 -8.25 -1.35
N MET A 46 -4.04 -7.56 -0.98
CA MET A 46 -3.98 -6.73 0.23
C MET A 46 -5.04 -5.63 0.24
N HIS A 47 -5.26 -4.95 -0.89
CA HIS A 47 -6.31 -3.94 -1.02
C HIS A 47 -7.71 -4.53 -0.80
N ARG A 48 -8.01 -5.68 -1.41
CA ARG A 48 -9.29 -6.37 -1.25
C ARG A 48 -9.54 -6.77 0.20
N ALA A 49 -8.51 -7.30 0.87
CA ALA A 49 -8.58 -7.66 2.28
C ALA A 49 -8.79 -6.42 3.17
N ALA A 50 -8.06 -5.33 2.91
CA ALA A 50 -8.19 -4.08 3.63
C ALA A 50 -9.58 -3.44 3.47
N ALA A 51 -10.14 -3.45 2.26
CA ALA A 51 -11.50 -2.95 2.01
C ALA A 51 -12.57 -3.78 2.73
N ALA A 52 -12.42 -5.11 2.76
CA ALA A 52 -13.34 -5.99 3.50
C ALA A 52 -13.22 -5.81 5.02
N GLU A 53 -12.03 -5.50 5.53
CA GLU A 53 -11.80 -5.22 6.95
C GLU A 53 -12.33 -3.86 7.37
N ALA A 54 -12.14 -2.82 6.55
CA ALA A 54 -12.67 -1.48 6.79
C ALA A 54 -14.18 -1.46 7.03
N LYS A 55 -14.92 -2.38 6.40
CA LYS A 55 -16.37 -2.55 6.60
C LYS A 55 -16.74 -3.08 7.99
N ARG A 56 -15.84 -3.86 8.62
CA ARG A 56 -16.08 -4.59 9.88
C ARG A 56 -15.31 -4.02 11.08
N LEU A 57 -14.69 -2.85 10.93
CA LEU A 57 -13.95 -2.22 12.01
C LEU A 57 -14.85 -1.91 13.20
N PRO A 58 -14.39 -2.16 14.45
CA PRO A 58 -15.02 -1.62 15.64
C PRO A 58 -15.11 -0.09 15.56
N ASP A 59 -16.14 0.48 16.19
CA ASP A 59 -16.44 1.91 16.09
C ASP A 59 -15.26 2.81 16.50
N HIS A 60 -14.53 2.43 17.55
CA HIS A 60 -13.36 3.18 17.98
C HIS A 60 -12.29 3.24 16.87
N SER A 61 -11.88 2.09 16.34
CA SER A 61 -10.88 2.00 15.27
C SER A 61 -11.32 2.70 13.99
N ARG A 62 -12.61 2.58 13.64
CA ARG A 62 -13.21 3.30 12.52
C ARG A 62 -13.05 4.82 12.69
N ARG A 63 -13.47 5.37 13.83
CA ARG A 63 -13.37 6.82 14.10
C ARG A 63 -11.93 7.32 14.03
N VAL A 64 -10.97 6.56 14.55
CA VAL A 64 -9.54 6.92 14.51
C VAL A 64 -9.03 6.98 13.06
N LEU A 65 -9.29 5.94 12.26
CA LEU A 65 -8.82 5.87 10.87
C LEU A 65 -9.52 6.89 9.96
N GLU A 66 -10.82 7.14 10.17
CA GLU A 66 -11.52 8.21 9.47
C GLU A 66 -10.95 9.58 9.83
N ALA A 67 -10.65 9.82 11.12
CA ALA A 67 -10.00 11.07 11.53
C ALA A 67 -8.62 11.22 10.91
N TYR A 68 -7.86 10.13 10.75
CA TYR A 68 -6.58 10.14 10.04
C TYR A 68 -6.78 10.50 8.55
N ALA A 69 -7.66 9.77 7.86
CA ALA A 69 -7.96 9.99 6.44
C ALA A 69 -8.45 11.41 6.16
N ARG A 70 -9.31 11.97 7.02
CA ARG A 70 -9.73 13.39 6.95
C ARG A 70 -8.54 14.34 7.00
N GLY A 71 -7.56 14.11 7.88
CA GLY A 71 -6.37 14.94 7.98
C GLY A 71 -5.54 14.92 6.69
N VAL A 72 -5.34 13.74 6.11
CA VAL A 72 -4.65 13.56 4.81
C VAL A 72 -5.40 14.31 3.71
N ASN A 73 -6.72 14.13 3.60
CA ASN A 73 -7.54 14.74 2.56
C ASN A 73 -7.58 16.26 2.68
N THR A 74 -7.68 16.80 3.90
CA THR A 74 -7.62 18.25 4.12
C THR A 74 -6.30 18.84 3.65
N TYR A 75 -5.17 18.15 3.85
CA TYR A 75 -3.89 18.62 3.32
C TYR A 75 -3.89 18.61 1.79
N ILE A 76 -4.32 17.51 1.16
CA ILE A 76 -4.40 17.37 -0.30
C ILE A 76 -5.25 18.47 -0.93
N GLU A 77 -6.42 18.74 -0.37
CA GLU A 77 -7.35 19.76 -0.86
C GLU A 77 -6.73 21.17 -0.78
N ARG A 78 -6.18 21.53 0.38
CA ARG A 78 -5.59 22.86 0.63
C ARG A 78 -4.31 23.12 -0.14
N ASN A 79 -3.56 22.08 -0.49
CA ASN A 79 -2.26 22.18 -1.15
C ASN A 79 -2.26 21.59 -2.56
N SER A 80 -3.44 21.51 -3.21
CA SER A 80 -3.58 20.93 -4.55
C SER A 80 -2.75 21.59 -5.66
N ASN A 81 -2.29 22.83 -5.42
CA ASN A 81 -1.37 23.59 -6.30
C ASN A 81 0.10 23.55 -5.83
N ASN A 82 0.39 22.95 -4.67
CA ASN A 82 1.72 22.88 -4.07
C ASN A 82 2.00 21.44 -3.58
N LEU A 83 1.83 20.49 -4.49
CA LEU A 83 2.12 19.08 -4.23
C LEU A 83 3.64 18.82 -4.35
N PRO A 84 4.15 17.73 -3.73
CA PRO A 84 5.51 17.27 -3.95
C PRO A 84 5.86 17.16 -5.45
N SER A 85 7.13 17.40 -5.79
CA SER A 85 7.57 17.53 -7.18
C SER A 85 7.33 16.28 -8.03
N GLU A 86 7.30 15.10 -7.40
CA GLU A 86 7.04 13.82 -8.06
C GLU A 86 5.67 13.80 -8.77
N PHE A 87 4.65 14.46 -8.20
CA PHE A 87 3.33 14.57 -8.83
C PHE A 87 3.37 15.41 -10.11
N THR A 88 4.15 16.49 -10.11
CA THR A 88 4.36 17.34 -11.30
C THR A 88 5.17 16.60 -12.36
N LEU A 89 6.24 15.91 -11.97
CA LEU A 89 7.09 15.14 -12.88
C LEU A 89 6.32 14.00 -13.56
N LEU A 90 5.51 13.27 -12.79
CA LEU A 90 4.70 12.15 -13.28
C LEU A 90 3.32 12.57 -13.82
N ARG A 91 3.03 13.88 -13.82
CA ARG A 91 1.81 14.49 -14.40
C ARG A 91 0.51 13.90 -13.90
N PHE A 92 0.40 13.65 -12.59
CA PHE A 92 -0.84 13.17 -11.96
C PHE A 92 -1.09 13.85 -10.62
N LYS A 93 -2.33 13.74 -10.11
CA LYS A 93 -2.71 14.21 -8.77
C LYS A 93 -3.13 13.04 -7.88
N PRO A 94 -2.86 13.09 -6.57
CA PRO A 94 -3.30 12.04 -5.66
C PRO A 94 -4.83 12.06 -5.52
N GLY A 95 -5.45 10.88 -5.55
CA GLY A 95 -6.87 10.73 -5.16
C GLY A 95 -7.07 10.76 -3.65
N PRO A 96 -8.32 10.92 -3.16
CA PRO A 96 -8.61 11.00 -1.72
C PRO A 96 -8.19 9.72 -0.99
N TRP A 97 -7.59 9.88 0.18
CA TRP A 97 -7.21 8.81 1.10
C TRP A 97 -8.45 8.22 1.77
N GLN A 98 -8.53 6.89 1.80
CA GLN A 98 -9.60 6.12 2.41
C GLN A 98 -9.10 5.36 3.64
N VAL A 99 -10.01 4.96 4.52
CA VAL A 99 -9.71 4.10 5.69
C VAL A 99 -8.99 2.81 5.26
N ALA A 100 -9.41 2.23 4.13
CA ALA A 100 -8.81 1.02 3.59
C ALA A 100 -7.34 1.20 3.19
N ASP A 101 -6.91 2.39 2.79
CA ASP A 101 -5.52 2.66 2.38
C ASP A 101 -4.57 2.53 3.58
N SER A 102 -4.99 2.99 4.76
CA SER A 102 -4.22 2.84 6.01
C SER A 102 -4.11 1.38 6.43
N ILE A 103 -5.21 0.61 6.34
CA ILE A 103 -5.22 -0.83 6.67
C ILE A 103 -4.34 -1.60 5.69
N GLN A 104 -4.43 -1.29 4.40
CA GLN A 104 -3.61 -1.90 3.36
C GLN A 104 -2.13 -1.72 3.67
N TRP A 105 -1.71 -0.51 4.06
CA TRP A 105 -0.32 -0.26 4.41
C TRP A 105 0.14 -1.10 5.60
N ALA A 106 -0.68 -1.19 6.67
CA ALA A 106 -0.36 -2.05 7.81
C ALA A 106 -0.20 -3.53 7.42
N LYS A 107 -1.04 -4.04 6.52
CA LYS A 107 -0.92 -5.41 5.98
C LYS A 107 0.34 -5.60 5.14
N MET A 108 0.68 -4.63 4.29
CA MET A 108 1.90 -4.64 3.50
C MET A 108 3.15 -4.66 4.38
N MET A 109 3.17 -3.88 5.47
CA MET A 109 4.25 -3.91 6.46
C MET A 109 4.36 -5.29 7.11
N GLY A 110 3.24 -5.88 7.53
CA GLY A 110 3.23 -7.23 8.11
C GLY A 110 3.75 -8.30 7.15
N TRP A 111 3.41 -8.21 5.86
CA TRP A 111 3.95 -9.09 4.82
C TRP A 111 5.46 -8.94 4.66
N ASN A 112 5.96 -7.70 4.58
CA ASN A 112 7.39 -7.41 4.40
C ASN A 112 8.22 -7.99 5.56
N LEU A 113 7.72 -7.87 6.80
CA LEU A 113 8.37 -8.40 8.00
C LEU A 113 8.37 -9.94 8.10
N GLY A 114 7.54 -10.66 7.31
CA GLY A 114 7.47 -12.12 7.35
C GLY A 114 8.66 -12.84 6.69
N GLY A 115 9.15 -12.30 5.56
CA GLY A 115 10.46 -12.60 4.95
C GLY A 115 10.81 -14.03 4.49
N ASN A 116 10.11 -15.09 4.92
CA ASN A 116 10.52 -16.48 4.71
C ASN A 116 9.90 -17.18 3.49
N TRP A 117 8.85 -16.63 2.91
CA TRP A 117 8.04 -17.31 1.88
C TRP A 117 8.86 -17.74 0.65
N GLU A 118 9.81 -16.92 0.20
CA GLU A 118 10.65 -17.22 -0.95
C GLU A 118 11.59 -18.40 -0.65
N THR A 119 12.24 -18.37 0.51
CA THR A 119 13.11 -19.44 1.00
C THR A 119 12.35 -20.76 1.14
N GLU A 120 11.11 -20.72 1.65
CA GLU A 120 10.27 -21.91 1.77
C GLU A 120 9.90 -22.51 0.41
N ILE A 121 9.55 -21.67 -0.58
CA ILE A 121 9.27 -22.13 -1.95
C ILE A 121 10.51 -22.72 -2.61
N ILE A 122 11.67 -22.06 -2.47
CA ILE A 122 12.94 -22.56 -3.02
C ILE A 122 13.26 -23.92 -2.38
N ARG A 123 13.20 -24.02 -1.04
CA ARG A 123 13.44 -25.26 -0.33
C ARG A 123 12.49 -26.37 -0.77
N ALA A 124 11.19 -26.08 -0.92
CA ALA A 124 10.21 -27.04 -1.41
C ALA A 124 10.56 -27.55 -2.82
N ARG A 125 11.02 -26.67 -3.72
CA ARG A 125 11.46 -27.06 -5.08
C ARG A 125 12.72 -27.91 -5.06
N ILE A 126 13.69 -27.61 -4.20
CA ILE A 126 14.92 -28.41 -4.04
C ILE A 126 14.57 -29.79 -3.50
N VAL A 127 13.73 -29.88 -2.45
CA VAL A 127 13.24 -31.15 -1.89
C VAL A 127 12.51 -31.97 -2.95
N ALA A 128 11.65 -31.36 -3.76
CA ALA A 128 10.93 -32.05 -4.82
C ALA A 128 11.86 -32.63 -5.90
N ARG A 129 13.04 -32.03 -6.14
CA ARG A 129 13.98 -32.46 -7.17
C ARG A 129 15.07 -33.40 -6.68
N LEU A 130 15.53 -33.23 -5.44
CA LEU A 130 16.68 -33.97 -4.88
C LEU A 130 16.29 -34.97 -3.78
N GLY A 131 15.07 -34.87 -3.24
CA GLY A 131 14.63 -35.61 -2.06
C GLY A 131 15.10 -34.96 -0.75
N ALA A 132 14.33 -35.12 0.32
CA ALA A 132 14.53 -34.41 1.59
C ALA A 132 15.89 -34.67 2.28
N LYS A 133 16.60 -35.75 1.93
CA LYS A 133 17.93 -36.08 2.50
C LYS A 133 19.09 -35.38 1.79
N ARG A 134 18.88 -34.87 0.57
CA ARG A 134 19.91 -34.23 -0.28
C ARG A 134 19.63 -32.74 -0.53
N ALA A 135 18.49 -32.26 -0.06
CA ALA A 135 18.01 -30.88 -0.14
C ALA A 135 18.28 -30.14 1.17
#